data_AF-A0A954LA13-F1
#
_entry.id   AF-A0A954LA13-F1
#
_cell.length_a   1.000
_cell.length_b   1.000
_cell.length_c   1.000
_cell.angle_alpha   90.00
_cell.angle_beta   90.00
_cell.angle_gamma   90.00
#
_symmetry.space_group_name_H-M   'P 1'
#
loop_
_entity.id
_entity.type
_entity.pdbx_description
1 polymer ?
#
loop_
_entity_poly.entity_id
_entity_poly.type
_entity_poly.pdbx_seq_one_letter_code
_entity_poly.pdbx_strand_id
1 'polypeptide(L)'
;TIVTDGARLFVNSTGNSGMATGGSGDVLTGIVASLLGQQLDPADAAALAVFSHGLAGDLAAQELTGRGMIASDLLRFLPAAWRALETL
;
A
#
# COMPACT_ATOMS: atom_id res chain seq x y z
N THR A 1 -7.26 2.27 6.11
CA THR A 1 -6.20 2.30 7.14
C THR A 1 -6.08 3.68 7.75
N ILE A 2 -5.77 3.82 9.03
CA ILE A 2 -5.53 5.11 9.68
C ILE A 2 -4.02 5.28 9.92
N VAL A 3 -3.47 6.45 9.61
CA VAL A 3 -2.08 6.84 9.91
C VAL A 3 -2.10 8.15 10.71
N THR A 4 -1.36 8.22 11.81
CA THR A 4 -1.24 9.44 12.62
C THR A 4 0.09 9.51 13.35
N ASP A 5 0.60 10.72 13.53
CA ASP A 5 1.74 11.06 14.39
C ASP A 5 1.30 11.79 15.68
N GLY A 6 -0.01 11.85 15.93
CA GLY A 6 -0.61 12.59 17.05
C GLY A 6 -0.99 14.04 16.73
N ALA A 7 -0.49 14.62 15.62
CA ALA A 7 -0.84 15.96 15.16
C ALA A 7 -1.58 15.93 13.81
N ARG A 8 -1.17 15.04 12.91
CA ARG A 8 -1.77 14.79 11.60
C ARG A 8 -2.55 13.48 11.63
N LEU A 9 -3.65 13.42 10.89
CA LEU A 9 -4.47 12.23 10.71
C LEU A 9 -4.72 12.02 9.22
N PHE A 10 -4.33 10.85 8.72
CA PHE A 10 -4.61 10.42 7.36
C PHE A 10 -5.54 9.21 7.39
N VAL A 11 -6.53 9.23 6.50
CA VAL A 11 -7.46 8.12 6.29
C VAL A 11 -7.23 7.58 4.89
N ASN A 12 -6.68 6.37 4.81
CA ASN A 12 -6.52 5.67 3.55
C ASN A 12 -7.81 4.94 3.16
N SER A 13 -8.35 5.31 2.00
CA SER A 13 -9.56 4.74 1.41
C SER A 13 -9.30 3.67 0.34
N THR A 14 -8.03 3.39 0.01
CA THR A 14 -7.68 2.33 -0.95
C THR A 14 -7.56 0.96 -0.28
N GLY A 15 -7.63 -0.08 -1.12
CA GLY A 15 -7.56 -1.48 -0.73
C GLY A 15 -8.92 -2.16 -0.65
N ASN A 16 -8.87 -3.49 -0.58
CA ASN A 16 -10.06 -4.34 -0.61
C ASN A 16 -9.88 -5.61 0.23
N SER A 17 -10.94 -6.41 0.34
CA SER A 17 -10.96 -7.60 1.20
C SER A 17 -9.96 -8.69 0.79
N GLY A 18 -9.48 -8.71 -0.45
CA GLY A 18 -8.46 -9.68 -0.90
C GLY A 18 -7.09 -9.48 -0.27
N MET A 19 -6.86 -8.31 0.32
CA MET A 19 -5.65 -8.02 1.09
C MET A 19 -5.69 -8.62 2.51
N ALA A 20 -6.82 -9.20 2.94
CA ALA A 20 -6.95 -9.90 4.22
C ALA A 20 -6.33 -11.31 4.14
N THR A 21 -5.07 -11.40 3.70
CA THR A 21 -4.31 -12.63 3.53
C THR A 21 -2.98 -12.56 4.30
N GLY A 22 -2.45 -13.72 4.67
CA GLY A 22 -1.17 -13.81 5.36
C GLY A 22 -0.04 -13.20 4.52
N GLY A 23 0.79 -12.37 5.14
CA GLY A 23 1.94 -11.72 4.49
C GLY A 23 1.68 -10.33 3.92
N SER A 24 0.42 -9.87 3.78
CA SER A 24 0.15 -8.51 3.29
C SER A 24 0.75 -7.42 4.20
N GLY A 25 0.76 -7.64 5.51
CA GLY A 25 1.43 -6.74 6.46
C GLY A 25 2.95 -6.69 6.30
N ASP A 26 3.58 -7.78 5.89
CA ASP A 26 5.03 -7.85 5.66
C ASP A 26 5.40 -7.00 4.43
N VAL A 27 4.58 -7.07 3.37
CA VAL A 27 4.71 -6.22 2.19
C VAL A 27 4.59 -4.74 2.57
N LEU A 28 3.55 -4.36 3.32
CA LEU A 28 3.37 -2.99 3.79
C LEU A 28 4.57 -2.51 4.62
N THR A 29 5.08 -3.35 5.52
CA THR A 29 6.26 -3.04 6.35
C THR A 29 7.49 -2.75 5.49
N GLY A 30 7.73 -3.56 4.45
CA GLY A 30 8.83 -3.33 3.50
C GLY A 30 8.70 -2.01 2.75
N ILE A 31 7.48 -1.64 2.34
CA ILE A 31 7.23 -0.36 1.66
C ILE A 31 7.52 0.82 2.60
N VAL A 32 7.01 0.80 3.83
CA VAL A 32 7.29 1.84 4.84
C VAL A 32 8.79 1.97 5.08
N ALA A 33 9.48 0.84 5.33
CA ALA A 33 10.92 0.84 5.59
C ALA A 33 11.73 1.39 4.40
N SER A 34 11.34 1.07 3.16
CA SER A 34 11.97 1.60 1.96
C SER A 34 11.82 3.12 1.83
N LEU A 35 10.63 3.66 2.13
CA LEU A 35 10.38 5.10 2.08
C LEU A 35 11.12 5.85 3.20
N LEU A 36 11.15 5.28 4.41
CA LEU A 36 11.97 5.82 5.50
C LEU A 36 13.47 5.80 5.16
N GLY A 37 13.95 4.74 4.51
CA GLY A 37 15.34 4.64 4.02
C GLY A 37 15.68 5.68 2.96
N GLN A 38 14.67 6.23 2.27
CA GLN A 38 14.79 7.36 1.35
C GLN A 38 14.65 8.73 2.04
N GLN A 39 14.62 8.76 3.38
CA GLN A 39 14.56 9.96 4.21
C GLN A 39 13.25 10.76 4.08
N LEU A 40 12.13 10.10 3.77
CA LEU A 40 10.81 10.73 3.89
C LEU A 40 10.45 10.95 5.37
N ASP A 41 9.68 12.00 5.64
CA ASP A 41 9.06 12.21 6.95
C ASP A 41 8.25 10.97 7.37
N PRO A 42 8.32 10.50 8.63
CA PRO A 42 7.68 9.25 9.01
C PRO A 42 6.18 9.18 8.80
N ALA A 43 5.45 10.28 9.02
CA ALA A 43 4.00 10.28 8.80
C ALA A 43 3.67 10.24 7.31
N ASP A 44 4.43 10.97 6.49
CA ASP A 44 4.27 10.99 5.04
C ASP A 44 4.67 9.66 4.41
N ALA A 45 5.76 9.04 4.89
CA ALA A 45 6.21 7.70 4.48
C ALA A 45 5.13 6.65 4.79
N ALA A 46 4.57 6.68 5.99
CA ALA A 46 3.50 5.77 6.38
C ALA A 46 2.22 6.00 5.56
N ALA A 47 1.83 7.26 5.33
CA ALA A 47 0.66 7.62 4.53
C ALA A 47 0.80 7.17 3.07
N LEU A 48 1.96 7.45 2.44
CA LEU A 48 2.25 7.03 1.07
C LEU A 48 2.30 5.50 0.95
N ALA A 49 2.90 4.82 1.93
CA ALA A 49 2.98 3.36 1.95
C ALA A 49 1.61 2.70 2.01
N VAL A 50 0.72 3.13 2.93
CA VAL A 50 -0.61 2.52 3.03
C VAL A 50 -1.45 2.79 1.78
N PHE A 51 -1.26 3.95 1.16
CA PHE A 51 -1.98 4.31 -0.06
C PHE A 51 -1.52 3.47 -1.25
N SER A 52 -0.20 3.40 -1.51
CA SER A 52 0.36 2.62 -2.62
C SER A 52 0.12 1.12 -2.45
N HIS A 53 0.21 0.61 -1.22
CA HIS A 53 -0.12 -0.76 -0.88
C HIS A 53 -1.61 -1.09 -1.14
N GLY A 54 -2.53 -0.21 -0.73
CA GLY A 54 -3.96 -0.39 -1.01
C GLY A 54 -4.29 -0.29 -2.50
N LEU A 55 -3.69 0.69 -3.20
CA LEU A 55 -3.87 0.85 -4.63
C LEU A 55 -3.35 -0.38 -5.41
N ALA A 56 -2.20 -0.92 -5.04
CA ALA A 56 -1.69 -2.18 -5.60
C ALA A 56 -2.68 -3.33 -5.38
N GLY A 57 -3.30 -3.40 -4.20
CA GLY A 57 -4.36 -4.36 -3.91
C GLY A 57 -5.60 -4.19 -4.78
N ASP A 58 -6.03 -2.94 -5.04
CA ASP A 58 -7.19 -2.68 -5.90
C ASP A 58 -6.93 -3.04 -7.36
N LEU A 59 -5.73 -2.72 -7.86
CA LEU A 59 -5.29 -3.13 -9.20
C LEU A 59 -5.19 -4.65 -9.32
N ALA A 60 -4.61 -5.32 -8.33
CA ALA A 60 -4.53 -6.78 -8.30
C ALA A 60 -5.93 -7.43 -8.28
N ALA A 61 -6.89 -6.87 -7.52
CA ALA A 61 -8.25 -7.39 -7.46
C ALA A 61 -9.00 -7.27 -8.78
N GLN A 62 -8.69 -6.25 -9.59
CA GLN A 62 -9.25 -6.10 -10.93
C GLN A 62 -8.78 -7.21 -11.88
N GLU A 63 -7.52 -7.66 -11.78
CA GLU A 63 -6.97 -8.71 -12.64
C GLU A 63 -7.26 -10.13 -12.12
N LEU A 64 -7.16 -10.35 -10.80
CA LEU A 64 -7.13 -11.69 -10.19
C LEU A 64 -8.37 -12.02 -9.34
N THR A 65 -9.28 -11.06 -9.14
CA THR A 65 -10.35 -11.06 -8.13
C THR A 65 -9.84 -11.00 -6.69
N GLY A 66 -10.62 -10.43 -5.78
CA GLY A 66 -10.25 -10.39 -4.35
C GLY A 66 -10.11 -11.76 -3.69
N ARG A 67 -10.60 -12.86 -4.27
CA ARG A 67 -10.43 -14.22 -3.71
C ARG A 67 -9.16 -14.92 -4.20
N GLY A 68 -8.67 -14.54 -5.38
CA GLY A 68 -7.50 -15.16 -6.01
C GLY A 68 -6.17 -14.53 -5.61
N MET A 69 -6.21 -13.35 -4.99
CA MET A 69 -5.02 -12.60 -4.59
C MET A 69 -4.29 -13.25 -3.41
N ILE A 70 -2.97 -13.18 -3.47
CA ILE A 70 -2.06 -13.47 -2.37
C ILE A 70 -1.11 -12.28 -2.12
N ALA A 71 -0.37 -12.30 -1.02
CA ALA A 71 0.51 -11.19 -0.63
C ALA A 71 1.55 -10.82 -1.70
N SER A 72 2.11 -11.80 -2.43
CA SER A 72 3.08 -11.53 -3.51
C SER A 72 2.47 -10.79 -4.70
N ASP A 73 1.16 -10.84 -4.90
CA ASP A 73 0.51 -10.05 -5.94
C ASP A 73 0.57 -8.56 -5.60
N LEU A 74 0.52 -8.19 -4.32
CA LEU A 74 0.69 -6.79 -3.91
C LEU A 74 2.05 -6.24 -4.36
N LEU A 75 3.11 -7.05 -4.25
CA LEU A 75 4.43 -6.70 -4.78
C LEU A 75 4.44 -6.64 -6.31
N ARG A 76 3.79 -7.60 -6.99
CA ARG A 76 3.67 -7.64 -8.46
C ARG A 76 2.97 -6.39 -9.01
N PHE A 77 1.95 -5.90 -8.33
CA PHE A 77 1.16 -4.74 -8.76
C PHE A 77 1.65 -3.40 -8.18
N LEU A 78 2.61 -3.40 -7.25
CA LEU A 78 3.17 -2.17 -6.67
C LEU A 78 3.79 -1.22 -7.73
N PRO A 79 4.53 -1.69 -8.77
CA PRO A 79 5.00 -0.80 -9.84
C PRO A 79 3.88 -0.11 -10.62
N ALA A 80 2.72 -0.76 -10.80
CA ALA A 80 1.57 -0.15 -11.46
C ALA A 80 0.94 0.93 -10.58
N ALA A 81 0.88 0.70 -9.26
CA ALA A 81 0.44 1.72 -8.30
C ALA A 81 1.37 2.95 -8.30
N TRP A 82 2.70 2.77 -8.34
CA TRP A 82 3.65 3.87 -8.45
C TRP A 82 3.48 4.66 -9.74
N ARG A 83 3.36 3.98 -10.88
CA ARG A 83 3.13 4.64 -12.16
C ARG A 83 1.87 5.50 -12.13
N ALA A 84 0.78 5.01 -11.54
CA ALA A 84 -0.45 5.77 -11.40
C ALA A 84 -0.26 7.05 -10.57
N LEU A 85 0.55 7.01 -9.52
CA LEU A 85 0.88 8.16 -8.67
C LEU A 85 1.77 9.20 -9.36
N GLU A 86 2.70 8.77 -10.22
CA GLU A 86 3.60 9.67 -10.96
C GLU A 86 2.89 10.41 -12.11
N THR A 87 1.74 9.91 -12.54
CA THR A 87 0.92 10.52 -13.60
C THR A 87 -0.16 11.48 -13.09
N LEU A 88 -0.22 11.71 -11.78
CA LEU A 88 -1.11 12.71 -11.16
C LEU A 88 -0.42 14.08 -11.09
#